data_AF-A0A0N7MUL7-F1
#
_entry.id   AF-A0A0N7MUL7-F1
#
_cell.length_a   1.000
_cell.length_b   1.000
_cell.length_c   1.000
_cell.angle_alpha   90.00
_cell.angle_beta   90.00
_cell.angle_gamma   90.00
#
_symmetry.space_group_name_H-M   'P 1'
#
loop_
_entity.id
_entity.type
_entity.pdbx_description
1 polymer ?
#
loop_
_entity_poly.entity_id
_entity_poly.type
_entity_poly.pdbx_seq_one_letter_code
_entity_poly.pdbx_strand_id
1 'polypeptide(L)'
;MIVGFPEWGDFPEEPHSAFTAIYGYPINGGLVDGPVYTSIYKSLIGIALHRPDEYGEFQTDYIVYHDDYGDYSTNEPTLDGTASLVMYLSFLYNPEVERKVNQR
;
A
#
# COMPACT_ATOMS: atom_id res chain seq x y z
N MET A 1 2.83 -3.22 0.58
CA MET A 1 2.04 -2.13 1.20
C MET A 1 2.63 -0.73 1.06
N ILE A 2 3.95 -0.56 0.88
CA ILE A 2 4.51 0.76 0.56
C ILE A 2 4.61 0.84 -0.96
N VAL A 3 3.98 1.84 -1.59
CA VAL A 3 3.99 1.98 -3.05
C VAL A 3 5.44 2.09 -3.54
N GLY A 4 5.81 1.22 -4.49
CA GLY A 4 7.15 1.15 -5.07
C GLY A 4 8.22 0.48 -4.19
N PHE A 5 7.86 -0.18 -3.08
CA PHE A 5 8.81 -0.87 -2.20
C PHE A 5 8.31 -2.22 -1.68
N PRO A 6 9.17 -3.27 -1.69
CA PRO A 6 10.53 -3.28 -2.23
C PRO A 6 10.55 -3.27 -3.76
N GLU A 7 11.52 -2.59 -4.38
CA GLU A 7 11.63 -2.46 -5.84
C GLU A 7 11.70 -3.82 -6.58
N TRP A 8 12.18 -4.85 -5.90
CA TRP A 8 12.39 -6.20 -6.45
C TRP A 8 11.36 -7.24 -5.94
N GLY A 9 10.25 -6.79 -5.36
CA GLY A 9 9.21 -7.67 -4.83
C GLY A 9 7.81 -7.13 -5.04
N ASP A 10 6.88 -7.71 -4.30
CA ASP A 10 5.45 -7.38 -4.34
C ASP A 10 5.16 -6.08 -3.55
N PHE A 11 4.49 -5.14 -4.21
CA PHE A 11 4.08 -3.84 -3.68
C PHE A 11 2.81 -3.36 -4.39
N PRO A 12 2.05 -2.40 -3.82
CA PRO A 12 0.82 -1.92 -4.44
C PRO A 12 1.13 -1.22 -5.78
N GLU A 13 0.68 -1.82 -6.88
CA GLU A 13 0.85 -1.33 -8.25
C GLU A 13 -0.34 -0.46 -8.68
N GLU A 14 -1.52 -0.68 -8.11
CA GLU A 14 -2.76 0.03 -8.45
C GLU A 14 -3.41 0.73 -7.26
N PRO A 15 -2.69 1.65 -6.57
CA PRO A 15 -3.24 2.34 -5.42
C PRO A 15 -4.44 3.20 -5.80
N HIS A 16 -5.41 3.33 -4.88
CA HIS A 16 -6.56 4.22 -5.01
C HIS A 16 -6.11 5.70 -4.98
N SER A 17 -5.62 6.20 -6.11
CA SER A 17 -5.15 7.56 -6.27
C SER A 17 -5.43 8.09 -7.67
N ALA A 18 -6.01 9.28 -7.75
CA ALA A 18 -6.22 9.95 -9.03
C ALA A 18 -4.88 10.26 -9.75
N PHE A 19 -3.80 10.46 -9.00
CA PHE A 19 -2.48 10.73 -9.57
C PHE A 19 -1.95 9.55 -10.38
N THR A 20 -2.10 8.33 -9.85
CA THR A 20 -1.71 7.10 -10.55
C THR A 20 -2.73 6.73 -11.62
N ALA A 21 -4.02 6.64 -11.26
CA ALA A 21 -5.05 6.11 -12.14
C ALA A 21 -5.38 7.00 -13.35
N ILE A 22 -5.33 8.33 -13.20
CA ILE A 22 -5.67 9.27 -14.29
C ILE A 22 -4.43 9.75 -15.03
N TYR A 23 -3.36 10.03 -14.30
CA TYR A 23 -2.18 10.71 -14.86
C TYR A 23 -0.94 9.82 -14.98
N GLY A 24 -0.94 8.62 -14.38
CA GLY A 24 0.22 7.73 -14.37
C GLY A 24 1.41 8.27 -13.55
N TYR A 25 1.17 9.21 -12.63
CA TYR A 25 2.23 9.73 -11.78
C TYR A 25 2.57 8.75 -10.66
N PRO A 26 3.86 8.45 -10.43
CA PRO A 26 4.26 7.61 -9.31
C PRO A 26 4.00 8.33 -7.98
N ILE A 27 3.56 7.56 -6.99
CA ILE A 27 3.36 8.02 -5.61
C ILE A 27 4.19 7.18 -4.62
N ASN A 28 5.43 6.88 -5.02
CA ASN A 28 6.34 6.00 -4.29
C ASN A 28 6.53 6.48 -2.84
N GLY A 29 6.54 5.52 -1.91
CA GLY A 29 6.65 5.78 -0.48
C GLY A 29 5.32 5.98 0.24
N GLY A 30 4.19 6.10 -0.48
CA GLY A 30 2.86 6.09 0.12
C GLY A 30 2.57 4.76 0.81
N LEU A 31 2.13 4.80 2.06
CA LEU A 31 1.64 3.62 2.77
C LEU A 31 0.13 3.47 2.51
N VAL A 32 -0.28 2.34 1.93
CA VAL A 32 -1.70 2.00 1.79
C VAL A 32 -2.28 1.48 3.11
N ASP A 33 -3.60 1.63 3.29
CA ASP A 33 -4.32 1.23 4.51
C ASP A 33 -4.12 -0.25 4.89
N GLY A 34 -4.01 -1.13 3.88
CA GLY A 34 -3.72 -2.54 4.05
C GLY A 34 -4.96 -3.39 4.35
N PRO A 35 -4.80 -4.62 4.87
CA PRO A 35 -5.89 -5.56 4.97
C PRO A 35 -6.95 -5.13 6.00
N VAL A 36 -8.22 -5.24 5.62
CA VAL A 36 -9.37 -4.91 6.48
C VAL A 36 -10.30 -6.11 6.63
N TYR A 37 -11.26 -6.01 7.54
CA TYR A 37 -12.32 -7.02 7.62
C TYR A 37 -13.16 -7.03 6.34
N THR A 38 -13.46 -8.22 5.83
CA THR A 38 -14.30 -8.40 4.63
C THR A 38 -15.68 -7.74 4.80
N SER A 39 -16.18 -7.65 6.02
CA SER A 39 -17.42 -6.93 6.34
C SER A 39 -17.33 -5.42 6.13
N ILE A 40 -16.16 -4.81 6.38
CA ILE A 40 -15.91 -3.39 6.11
C ILE A 40 -15.96 -3.18 4.59
N TYR A 41 -15.12 -3.89 3.82
CA TYR A 41 -15.09 -3.84 2.36
C TYR A 41 -16.50 -3.97 1.75
N LYS A 42 -17.26 -5.00 2.15
CA LYS A 42 -18.62 -5.27 1.64
C LYS A 42 -19.67 -4.22 2.02
N SER A 43 -19.40 -3.35 3.00
CA SER A 43 -20.35 -2.33 3.47
C SER A 43 -20.18 -0.96 2.79
N LEU A 44 -19.08 -0.78 2.05
CA LEU A 44 -18.69 0.50 1.50
C LEU A 44 -19.35 0.77 0.13
N ILE A 45 -19.62 2.05 -0.13
CA ILE A 45 -20.39 2.48 -1.30
C ILE A 45 -19.44 2.77 -2.46
N GLY A 46 -19.73 2.23 -3.64
CA GLY A 46 -18.98 2.53 -4.86
C GLY A 46 -17.65 1.78 -5.01
N ILE A 47 -17.33 0.89 -4.07
CA ILE A 47 -16.21 -0.05 -4.21
C ILE A 47 -16.57 -1.15 -5.22
N ALA A 48 -15.67 -1.38 -6.16
CA ALA A 48 -15.71 -2.52 -7.06
C ALA A 48 -14.30 -2.78 -7.60
N LEU A 49 -13.88 -4.05 -7.65
CA LEU A 49 -12.62 -4.41 -8.29
C LEU A 49 -12.74 -4.23 -9.82
N HIS A 50 -11.76 -3.55 -10.40
CA HIS A 50 -11.65 -3.37 -11.85
C HIS A 50 -10.84 -4.48 -12.51
N ARG A 51 -10.02 -5.20 -11.74
CA ARG A 51 -9.27 -6.38 -12.14
C ARG A 51 -9.67 -7.61 -11.30
N PRO A 52 -9.34 -8.82 -11.76
CA PRO A 52 -9.45 -10.01 -10.92
C PRO A 52 -8.64 -9.85 -9.63
N ASP A 53 -9.18 -10.35 -8.51
CA ASP A 53 -8.48 -10.38 -7.23
C ASP A 53 -7.22 -11.26 -7.33
N GLU A 54 -6.05 -10.62 -7.33
CA GLU A 54 -4.75 -11.27 -7.41
C GLU A 54 -4.49 -12.20 -6.21
N TYR A 55 -4.96 -11.82 -5.03
CA TYR A 55 -4.69 -12.53 -3.79
C TYR A 55 -5.78 -13.53 -3.41
N GLY A 56 -6.83 -13.67 -4.24
CA GLY A 56 -8.07 -14.39 -3.92
C GLY A 56 -7.88 -15.79 -3.34
N GLU A 57 -6.87 -16.56 -3.81
CA GLU A 57 -6.58 -17.90 -3.31
C GLU A 57 -5.98 -17.94 -1.89
N PHE A 58 -5.43 -16.82 -1.43
CA PHE A 58 -4.77 -16.68 -0.13
C PHE A 58 -5.63 -15.96 0.90
N GLN A 59 -6.73 -15.33 0.47
CA GLN A 59 -7.63 -14.56 1.34
C GLN A 59 -8.58 -15.47 2.12
N THR A 60 -9.20 -14.91 3.15
CA THR A 60 -10.24 -15.60 3.92
C THR A 60 -11.55 -14.81 3.87
N ASP A 61 -12.66 -15.44 4.26
CA ASP A 61 -13.92 -14.71 4.44
C ASP A 61 -13.85 -13.61 5.52
N TYR A 62 -12.78 -13.57 6.32
CA TYR A 62 -12.62 -12.65 7.44
C TYR A 62 -11.80 -11.39 7.14
N ILE A 63 -10.72 -11.51 6.35
CA ILE A 63 -9.80 -10.41 6.04
C ILE A 63 -9.49 -10.41 4.54
N VAL A 64 -9.49 -9.22 3.95
CA VAL A 64 -9.17 -8.98 2.54
C VAL A 64 -8.20 -7.81 2.37
N TYR A 65 -7.41 -7.88 1.32
CA TYR A 65 -6.61 -6.83 0.72
C TYR A 65 -6.74 -6.96 -0.80
N HIS A 66 -6.94 -5.85 -1.51
CA HIS A 66 -7.00 -5.88 -2.97
C HIS A 66 -6.06 -4.82 -3.51
N ASP A 67 -5.11 -5.21 -4.37
CA ASP A 67 -4.29 -4.25 -5.11
C ASP A 67 -5.06 -3.77 -6.35
N ASP A 68 -6.12 -2.98 -6.12
CA ASP A 68 -6.97 -2.46 -7.19
C ASP A 68 -7.38 -1.02 -6.89
N TYR A 69 -7.37 -0.18 -7.93
CA TYR A 69 -7.74 1.23 -7.81
C TYR A 69 -9.17 1.42 -7.30
N GLY A 70 -10.08 0.48 -7.52
CA GLY A 70 -11.47 0.55 -7.08
C GLY A 70 -11.69 0.24 -5.60
N ASP A 71 -10.66 -0.24 -4.87
CA ASP A 71 -10.73 -0.54 -3.44
C ASP A 71 -10.01 0.53 -2.60
N TYR A 72 -10.73 1.61 -2.30
CA TYR A 72 -10.25 2.63 -1.36
C TYR A 72 -10.21 2.15 0.09
N SER A 73 -10.76 0.97 0.41
CA SER A 73 -10.78 0.48 1.80
C SER A 73 -9.49 -0.21 2.22
N THR A 74 -8.74 -0.75 1.25
CA THR A 74 -7.49 -1.47 1.52
C THR A 74 -6.29 -0.87 0.80
N ASN A 75 -6.52 -0.19 -0.33
CA ASN A 75 -5.45 0.25 -1.23
C ASN A 75 -5.32 1.77 -1.38
N GLU A 76 -5.98 2.55 -0.53
CA GLU A 76 -5.80 4.01 -0.50
C GLU A 76 -4.53 4.39 0.28
N PRO A 77 -3.59 5.14 -0.33
CA PRO A 77 -2.45 5.69 0.37
C PRO A 77 -2.86 6.95 1.14
N THR A 78 -2.70 6.93 2.46
CA THR A 78 -3.16 8.01 3.35
C THR A 78 -2.00 8.83 3.91
N LEU A 79 -2.25 10.14 4.14
CA LEU A 79 -1.24 11.06 4.63
C LEU A 79 -0.80 10.75 6.06
N ASP A 80 -1.73 10.38 6.93
CA ASP A 80 -1.50 10.04 8.33
C ASP A 80 -0.83 8.66 8.49
N GLY A 81 -1.21 7.67 7.67
CA GLY A 81 -0.51 6.39 7.57
C GLY A 81 0.94 6.60 7.13
N THR A 82 1.13 7.36 6.05
CA THR A 82 2.48 7.67 5.52
C THR A 82 3.31 8.48 6.52
N ALA A 83 2.74 9.46 7.22
CA ALA A 83 3.45 10.23 8.25
C ALA A 83 3.89 9.34 9.42
N SER A 84 3.04 8.40 9.84
CA SER A 84 3.35 7.43 10.88
C SER A 84 4.49 6.49 10.47
N LEU A 85 4.46 6.01 9.22
CA LEU A 85 5.55 5.21 8.63
C LEU A 85 6.87 5.99 8.63
N VAL A 86 6.86 7.23 8.16
CA VAL A 86 8.06 8.08 8.14
C VAL A 86 8.63 8.26 9.53
N MET A 87 7.79 8.50 10.54
CA MET A 87 8.23 8.62 11.92
C MET A 87 8.86 7.31 12.43
N TYR A 88 8.23 6.17 12.16
CA TYR A 88 8.75 4.87 12.56
C TYR A 88 10.08 4.52 11.89
N LEU A 89 10.20 4.72 10.58
CA LEU A 89 11.45 4.49 9.84
C LEU A 89 12.56 5.45 10.31
N SER A 90 12.22 6.71 10.61
CA SER A 90 13.17 7.68 11.19
C SER A 90 13.68 7.24 12.55
N PHE A 91 12.83 6.61 13.37
CA PHE A 91 13.23 6.04 14.66
C PHE A 91 14.15 4.82 14.51
N LEU A 92 13.86 3.94 13.54
CA LEU A 92 14.68 2.76 13.27
C LEU A 92 16.00 3.08 12.55
N TYR A 93 16.05 4.21 11.85
CA TYR A 93 17.22 4.62 11.11
C TYR A 93 18.43 4.77 12.04
N ASN A 94 19.45 3.95 11.79
CA ASN A 94 20.72 3.97 12.51
C ASN A 94 21.82 4.51 11.58
N PRO A 95 22.32 5.75 11.82
CA PRO A 95 23.31 6.38 10.96
C PRO A 95 24.67 5.65 10.94
N GLU A 96 24.97 4.80 11.91
CA GLU A 96 26.21 4.01 11.91
C GLU A 96 26.17 2.83 10.93
N VAL A 97 24.98 2.28 10.67
CA VAL A 97 24.79 1.22 9.66
C VAL A 97 25.00 1.80 8.26
N GLU A 98 24.45 2.98 7.99
CA GLU A 98 24.58 3.64 6.69
C GLU A 98 26.05 4.00 6.36
N ARG A 99 26.82 4.51 7.32
CA ARG A 99 28.25 4.81 7.10
C ARG A 99 29.06 3.58 6.69
N LYS A 100 28.73 2.39 7.21
CA LYS A 100 29.44 1.14 6.87
C LYS A 100 29.10 0.63 5.48
N VAL A 101 27.88 0.88 5.00
CA VAL A 101 27.45 0.53 3.64
C VAL A 101 28.14 1.45 2.62
N ASN A 102 28.20 2.76 2.89
CA ASN A 102 28.73 3.76 1.96
C ASN A 102 30.28 3.87 1.94
N GLN A 103 30.98 3.09 2.75
CA GLN A 103 32.46 3.02 2.77
C GLN A 103 33.02 1.76 2.08
N ARG A 104 32.16 0.92 1.52
CA ARG A 104 32.54 -0.25 0.70
C ARG A 104 32.33 0.06 -0.78
#